data_AF-A0A3A0V6T0-F1
#
_entry.id   AF-A0A3A0V6T0-F1
#
_cell.length_a   1.000
_cell.length_b   1.000
_cell.length_c   1.000
_cell.angle_alpha   90.00
_cell.angle_beta   90.00
_cell.angle_gamma   90.00
#
_symmetry.space_group_name_H-M   'P 1'
#
loop_
_entity.id
_entity.type
_entity.pdbx_description
1 polymer ?
#
loop_
_entity_poly.entity_id
_entity_poly.type
_entity_poly.pdbx_seq_one_letter_code
_entity_poly.pdbx_strand_id
1 'polypeptide(L)'
;NTQFGQASLTNLYNNGIFPKGISGFVMSFQMALFSFVGIELIGVTAGETKDPTKTLPKAVNSVPTRILIFYVGALAVIMSIIPWNQINSDESPFVRLFALIGIPFAAGIINFVVLTAAASSCNSGIFSNSRMLFGLSSQKQAPPFFNKTNKNGVPHIAIFVSCGLLMIAALLNYIIPNATLVFTYITTVSTVLF
;
A
#
# COMPACT_ATOMS: atom_id res chain seq x y z
N ASN A 1 8.30 0.86 31.54
CA ASN A 1 6.86 0.68 31.81
C ASN A 1 6.08 1.63 30.92
N THR A 2 5.44 1.12 29.89
CA THR A 2 4.50 1.92 29.09
C THR A 2 3.17 1.99 29.84
N GLN A 3 2.29 2.95 29.53
CA GLN A 3 0.94 3.06 30.11
C GLN A 3 0.06 1.80 29.87
N PHE A 4 0.55 0.82 29.11
CA PHE A 4 -0.14 -0.41 28.71
C PHE A 4 0.51 -1.70 29.26
N GLY A 5 1.59 -1.58 30.07
CA GLY A 5 2.25 -2.72 30.72
C GLY A 5 3.76 -2.82 30.47
N GLN A 6 4.31 -4.02 30.68
CA GLN A 6 5.70 -4.36 30.37
C GLN A 6 5.78 -4.86 28.91
N ALA A 7 6.71 -4.32 28.12
CA ALA A 7 6.96 -4.82 26.78
C ALA A 7 7.46 -6.27 26.89
N SER A 8 6.70 -7.22 26.35
CA SER A 8 6.99 -8.64 26.43
C SER A 8 6.46 -9.37 25.21
N LEU A 9 7.20 -10.37 24.73
CA LEU A 9 6.77 -11.29 23.66
C LEU A 9 5.48 -12.04 24.04
N THR A 10 5.14 -12.09 25.33
CA THR A 10 3.87 -12.64 25.82
C THR A 10 2.67 -11.89 25.24
N ASN A 11 2.76 -10.57 24.96
CA ASN A 11 1.66 -9.81 24.36
C ASN A 11 1.22 -10.33 22.97
N LEU A 12 2.07 -11.10 22.27
CA LEU A 12 1.76 -11.71 20.98
C LEU A 12 0.80 -12.91 21.10
N TYR A 13 0.85 -13.67 22.19
CA TYR A 13 0.08 -14.91 22.35
C TYR A 13 -0.85 -14.92 23.58
N ASN A 14 -0.71 -14.00 24.53
CA ASN A 14 -1.48 -14.00 25.78
C ASN A 14 -3.00 -13.81 25.56
N ASN A 15 -3.36 -13.17 24.46
CA ASN A 15 -4.75 -12.97 24.03
C ASN A 15 -5.22 -14.04 23.03
N GLY A 16 -4.44 -15.11 22.82
CA GLY A 16 -4.68 -16.17 21.85
C GLY A 16 -4.14 -15.84 20.44
N ILE A 17 -3.70 -16.88 19.71
CA ILE A 17 -3.22 -16.78 18.32
C ILE A 17 -4.39 -16.61 17.33
N PHE A 18 -5.62 -16.96 17.74
CA PHE A 18 -6.88 -16.78 16.99
C PHE A 18 -8.00 -16.21 17.86
N PRO A 19 -7.89 -14.96 18.34
CA PRO A 19 -8.85 -14.37 19.29
C PRO A 19 -10.25 -14.17 18.69
N LYS A 20 -10.34 -14.00 17.36
CA LYS A 20 -11.60 -13.89 16.61
C LYS A 20 -11.93 -15.16 15.81
N GLY A 21 -11.29 -16.29 16.11
CA GLY A 21 -11.47 -17.56 15.41
C GLY A 21 -11.02 -17.55 13.95
N ILE A 22 -11.39 -18.59 13.19
CA ILE A 22 -11.06 -18.76 11.77
C ILE A 22 -11.69 -17.65 10.90
N SER A 23 -12.88 -17.18 11.25
CA SER A 23 -13.54 -16.08 10.53
C SER A 23 -12.74 -14.79 10.58
N GLY A 24 -12.19 -14.44 11.76
CA GLY A 24 -11.29 -13.30 11.91
C GLY A 24 -10.00 -13.45 11.10
N PHE A 25 -9.43 -14.67 11.07
CA PHE A 25 -8.26 -14.95 10.24
C PHE A 25 -8.55 -14.73 8.76
N VAL A 26 -9.66 -15.24 8.22
CA VAL A 26 -10.01 -15.09 6.80
C VAL A 26 -10.21 -13.61 6.44
N MET A 27 -10.89 -12.83 7.30
CA MET A 27 -11.09 -11.39 7.08
C MET A 27 -9.77 -10.62 7.09
N SER A 28 -8.88 -10.90 8.05
CA SER A 28 -7.56 -10.27 8.12
C SER A 28 -6.62 -10.72 6.99
N PHE A 29 -6.73 -11.98 6.57
CA PHE A 29 -5.94 -12.54 5.46
C PHE A 29 -6.25 -11.83 4.14
N GLN A 30 -7.53 -11.54 3.85
CA GLN A 30 -7.90 -10.75 2.68
C GLN A 30 -7.27 -9.35 2.71
N MET A 31 -7.30 -8.66 3.85
CA MET A 31 -6.66 -7.35 4.01
C MET A 31 -5.14 -7.42 3.86
N ALA A 32 -4.52 -8.51 4.34
CA ALA A 32 -3.09 -8.73 4.14
C ALA A 32 -2.76 -8.92 2.66
N LEU A 33 -3.52 -9.74 1.93
CA LEU A 33 -3.35 -9.92 0.47
C LEU A 33 -3.50 -8.61 -0.29
N PHE A 34 -4.47 -7.77 0.09
CA PHE A 34 -4.65 -6.46 -0.52
C PHE A 34 -3.41 -5.57 -0.39
N SER A 35 -2.64 -5.70 0.69
CA SER A 35 -1.39 -4.95 0.89
C SER A 35 -0.27 -5.35 -0.09
N PHE A 36 -0.42 -6.48 -0.82
CA PHE A 36 0.52 -6.92 -1.86
C PHE A 36 0.10 -6.49 -3.27
N VAL A 37 -1.04 -5.80 -3.42
CA VAL A 37 -1.43 -5.18 -4.69
C VAL A 37 -0.36 -4.17 -5.10
N GLY A 38 0.05 -4.22 -6.37
CA GLY A 38 1.14 -3.40 -6.90
C GLY A 38 2.45 -4.15 -7.17
N ILE A 39 2.59 -5.41 -6.75
CA ILE A 39 3.74 -6.26 -7.15
C ILE A 39 3.78 -6.50 -8.67
N GLU A 40 2.64 -6.37 -9.34
CA GLU A 40 2.48 -6.39 -10.80
C GLU A 40 3.30 -5.33 -11.54
N LEU A 41 3.69 -4.25 -10.85
CA LEU A 41 4.57 -3.22 -11.39
C LEU A 41 5.90 -3.81 -11.87
N ILE A 42 6.39 -4.88 -11.23
CA ILE A 42 7.61 -5.58 -11.65
C ILE A 42 7.44 -6.13 -13.09
N GLY A 43 6.24 -6.62 -13.43
CA GLY A 43 5.92 -7.09 -14.77
C GLY A 43 5.84 -5.96 -15.78
N VAL A 44 5.16 -4.86 -15.43
CA VAL A 44 5.01 -3.71 -16.34
C VAL A 44 6.35 -3.03 -16.62
N THR A 45 7.21 -2.91 -15.62
CA THR A 45 8.55 -2.33 -15.74
C THR A 45 9.56 -3.26 -16.40
N ALA A 46 9.23 -4.53 -16.60
CA ALA A 46 10.15 -5.51 -17.19
C ALA A 46 10.60 -5.12 -18.60
N GLY A 47 9.70 -4.56 -19.41
CA GLY A 47 10.00 -4.10 -20.77
C GLY A 47 10.92 -2.88 -20.84
N GLU A 48 11.06 -2.14 -19.73
CA GLU A 48 11.89 -0.93 -19.64
C GLU A 48 13.13 -1.13 -18.75
N THR A 49 13.28 -2.33 -18.16
CA THR A 49 14.37 -2.64 -17.24
C THR A 49 15.64 -3.03 -18.00
N LYS A 50 16.78 -2.48 -17.60
CA LYS A 50 18.09 -2.88 -18.12
C LYS A 50 18.43 -4.31 -17.64
N ASP A 51 18.75 -5.19 -18.58
CA ASP A 51 19.05 -6.62 -18.35
C ASP A 51 17.94 -7.38 -17.59
N PRO A 52 16.74 -7.53 -18.17
CA PRO A 52 15.59 -8.11 -17.49
C PRO A 52 15.83 -9.55 -17.03
N THR A 53 16.65 -10.32 -17.75
CA THR A 53 16.98 -11.73 -17.42
C THR A 53 17.71 -11.89 -16.09
N LYS A 54 18.41 -10.86 -15.61
CA LYS A 54 19.11 -10.85 -14.31
C LYS A 54 18.35 -10.05 -13.26
N THR A 55 17.78 -8.92 -13.66
CA THR A 55 17.14 -7.97 -12.73
C THR A 55 15.78 -8.46 -12.24
N LEU A 56 14.95 -9.06 -13.12
CA LEU A 56 13.63 -9.56 -12.71
C LEU A 56 13.73 -10.68 -11.66
N PRO A 57 14.50 -11.77 -11.87
CA PRO A 57 14.56 -12.84 -10.88
C PRO A 57 15.06 -12.35 -9.51
N LYS A 58 16.02 -11.41 -9.50
CA LYS A 58 16.50 -10.79 -8.26
C LYS A 58 15.42 -9.95 -7.57
N ALA A 59 14.66 -9.16 -8.33
CA ALA A 59 13.57 -8.36 -7.79
C ALA A 59 12.47 -9.27 -7.20
N VAL A 60 12.03 -10.27 -7.97
CA VAL A 60 10.99 -11.24 -7.56
C VAL A 60 11.37 -11.99 -6.28
N ASN A 61 12.63 -12.42 -6.13
CA ASN A 61 13.06 -13.13 -4.92
C ASN A 61 13.31 -12.20 -3.71
N SER A 62 13.71 -10.95 -3.96
CA SER A 62 14.05 -10.02 -2.88
C SER A 62 12.86 -9.26 -2.32
N VAL A 63 11.83 -8.99 -3.12
CA VAL A 63 10.64 -8.23 -2.69
C VAL A 63 9.90 -8.92 -1.54
N PRO A 64 9.50 -10.22 -1.63
CA PRO A 64 8.83 -10.91 -0.54
C PRO A 64 9.65 -10.93 0.75
N THR A 65 10.96 -11.18 0.64
CA THR A 65 11.88 -11.21 1.79
C THR A 65 11.93 -9.85 2.51
N ARG A 66 12.01 -8.75 1.75
CA ARG A 66 11.98 -7.40 2.32
C ARG A 66 10.63 -7.12 2.97
N ILE A 67 9.51 -7.50 2.35
CA ILE A 67 8.18 -7.31 2.95
C ILE A 67 8.07 -8.10 4.24
N LEU A 68 8.49 -9.37 4.30
CA LEU A 68 8.46 -10.16 5.53
C LEU A 68 9.26 -9.48 6.65
N ILE A 69 10.49 -9.06 6.38
CA ILE A 69 11.35 -8.43 7.39
C ILE A 69 10.77 -7.09 7.87
N PHE A 70 10.36 -6.21 6.96
CA PHE A 70 9.90 -4.87 7.33
C PHE A 70 8.46 -4.84 7.83
N TYR A 71 7.54 -5.56 7.19
CA TYR A 71 6.13 -5.57 7.56
C TYR A 71 5.87 -6.45 8.79
N VAL A 72 6.20 -7.75 8.70
CA VAL A 72 5.95 -8.69 9.81
C VAL A 72 6.86 -8.37 10.99
N GLY A 73 8.12 -8.01 10.74
CA GLY A 73 9.05 -7.59 11.79
C GLY A 73 8.60 -6.32 12.51
N ALA A 74 8.17 -5.27 11.80
CA ALA A 74 7.66 -4.06 12.45
C ALA A 74 6.37 -4.33 13.23
N LEU A 75 5.44 -5.13 12.69
CA LEU A 75 4.23 -5.52 13.40
C LEU A 75 4.54 -6.30 14.67
N ALA A 76 5.48 -7.24 14.63
CA ALA A 76 5.90 -7.99 15.81
C ALA A 76 6.47 -7.06 16.91
N VAL A 77 7.26 -6.05 16.52
CA VAL A 77 7.80 -5.04 17.45
C VAL A 77 6.67 -4.18 18.03
N ILE A 78 5.75 -3.69 17.19
CA ILE A 78 4.60 -2.89 17.64
C ILE A 78 3.75 -3.70 18.62
N MET A 79 3.38 -4.93 18.27
CA MET A 79 2.52 -5.79 19.09
C MET A 79 3.19 -6.27 20.38
N SER A 80 4.53 -6.29 20.43
CA SER A 80 5.27 -6.57 21.67
C SER A 80 5.16 -5.43 22.69
N ILE A 81 4.93 -4.20 22.20
CA ILE A 81 4.90 -2.97 23.02
C ILE A 81 3.47 -2.53 23.34
N ILE A 82 2.56 -2.62 22.36
CA ILE A 82 1.14 -2.29 22.51
C ILE A 82 0.34 -3.57 22.20
N PRO A 83 -0.43 -4.11 23.16
CA PRO A 83 -1.24 -5.27 22.89
C PRO A 83 -2.30 -4.93 21.82
N TRP A 84 -2.53 -5.85 20.88
CA TRP A 84 -3.32 -5.62 19.68
C TRP A 84 -4.78 -5.17 19.95
N ASN A 85 -5.30 -5.45 21.14
CA ASN A 85 -6.65 -5.08 21.57
C ASN A 85 -6.78 -3.60 21.98
N GLN A 86 -5.67 -2.88 22.14
CA GLN A 86 -5.64 -1.48 22.54
C GLN A 86 -5.12 -0.56 21.43
N ILE A 87 -4.88 -1.11 20.24
CA ILE A 87 -4.55 -0.32 19.05
C ILE A 87 -5.83 0.36 18.59
N ASN A 88 -5.89 1.68 18.73
CA ASN A 88 -6.98 2.47 18.17
C ASN A 88 -6.87 2.48 16.64
N SER A 89 -7.99 2.28 15.94
CA SER A 89 -8.04 2.24 14.48
C SER A 89 -7.91 3.63 13.85
N ASP A 90 -8.15 4.69 14.62
CA ASP A 90 -8.21 6.07 14.12
C ASP A 90 -6.83 6.76 14.05
N GLU A 91 -5.81 6.21 14.72
CA GLU A 91 -4.44 6.75 14.73
C GLU A 91 -3.45 5.78 14.09
N SER A 92 -2.41 6.32 13.44
CA SER A 92 -1.33 5.49 12.89
C SER A 92 -0.59 4.77 14.04
N PRO A 93 -0.49 3.43 14.02
CA PRO A 93 0.16 2.67 15.08
C PRO A 93 1.65 2.99 15.20
N PHE A 94 2.30 3.39 14.10
CA PHE A 94 3.68 3.86 14.11
C PHE A 94 3.81 5.19 14.86
N VAL A 95 2.95 6.17 14.54
CA VAL A 95 2.95 7.47 15.23
C VAL A 95 2.70 7.29 16.72
N ARG A 96 1.73 6.43 17.07
CA ARG A 96 1.41 6.12 18.46
C ARG A 96 2.57 5.45 19.20
N LEU A 97 3.24 4.50 18.56
CA LEU A 97 4.42 3.84 19.12
C LEU A 97 5.51 4.86 19.47
N PHE A 98 5.85 5.76 18.55
CA PHE A 98 6.91 6.75 18.78
C PHE A 98 6.52 7.83 19.79
N ALA A 99 5.23 8.17 19.87
CA ALA A 99 4.71 9.05 20.93
C ALA A 99 4.89 8.41 22.32
N LEU A 100 4.65 7.10 22.46
CA LEU A 100 4.81 6.36 23.73
C LEU A 100 6.26 6.20 24.18
N ILE A 101 7.20 6.15 23.23
CA ILE A 101 8.65 6.11 23.52
C ILE A 101 9.18 7.49 23.97
N GLY A 102 8.37 8.55 23.86
CA GLY A 102 8.70 9.88 24.36
C GLY A 102 9.61 10.69 23.43
N ILE A 103 9.62 10.38 22.14
CA ILE A 103 10.40 11.13 21.13
C ILE A 103 9.43 12.03 20.33
N PRO A 104 9.16 13.27 20.77
CA PRO A 104 8.16 14.15 20.14
C PRO A 104 8.47 14.48 18.67
N PHE A 105 9.75 14.45 18.27
CA PHE A 105 10.15 14.68 16.87
C PHE A 105 9.99 13.44 15.97
N ALA A 106 9.95 12.24 16.54
CA ALA A 106 9.86 11.00 15.76
C ALA A 106 8.51 10.85 15.04
N ALA A 107 7.42 11.33 15.65
CA ALA A 107 6.11 11.36 15.00
C ALA A 107 6.12 12.15 13.67
N GLY A 108 6.78 13.31 13.66
CA GLY A 108 6.93 14.14 12.46
C GLY A 108 7.78 13.47 11.37
N ILE A 109 8.92 12.88 11.74
CA ILE A 109 9.78 12.13 10.81
C ILE A 109 9.01 10.98 10.17
N ILE A 110 8.29 10.19 10.97
CA ILE A 110 7.54 9.03 10.47
C ILE A 110 6.43 9.46 9.52
N ASN A 111 5.68 10.51 9.86
CA ASN A 111 4.67 11.05 8.95
C ASN A 111 5.30 11.51 7.62
N PHE A 112 6.46 12.18 7.68
CA PHE A 112 7.19 12.57 6.47
C PHE A 112 7.62 11.36 5.63
N VAL A 113 8.14 10.30 6.26
CA VAL A 113 8.56 9.07 5.58
C VAL A 113 7.35 8.37 4.95
N VAL A 114 6.24 8.25 5.67
CA VAL A 114 5.00 7.61 5.19
C VAL A 114 4.41 8.40 4.02
N LEU A 115 4.33 9.72 4.10
CA LEU A 115 3.85 10.57 3.01
C LEU A 115 4.75 10.48 1.78
N THR A 116 6.07 10.48 1.98
CA THR A 116 7.04 10.31 0.89
C THR A 116 6.90 8.93 0.22
N ALA A 117 6.74 7.87 1.01
CA ALA A 117 6.50 6.52 0.50
C ALA A 117 5.17 6.41 -0.25
N ALA A 118 4.10 7.01 0.28
CA ALA A 118 2.80 7.06 -0.38
C ALA A 118 2.86 7.82 -1.71
N ALA A 119 3.56 8.96 -1.74
CA ALA A 119 3.78 9.73 -2.97
C ALA A 119 4.58 8.92 -4.02
N SER A 120 5.63 8.21 -3.59
CA SER A 120 6.42 7.33 -4.47
C SER A 120 5.59 6.17 -5.03
N SER A 121 4.76 5.55 -4.19
CA SER A 121 3.82 4.49 -4.60
C SER A 121 2.78 5.02 -5.58
N CYS A 122 2.24 6.21 -5.35
CA CYS A 122 1.29 6.87 -6.24
C CYS A 122 1.89 7.13 -7.62
N ASN A 123 3.11 7.67 -7.67
CA ASN A 123 3.82 7.89 -8.94
C ASN A 123 4.03 6.59 -9.72
N SER A 124 4.38 5.51 -9.02
CA SER A 124 4.56 4.18 -9.62
C SER A 124 3.23 3.60 -10.14
N GLY A 125 2.14 3.83 -9.42
CA GLY A 125 0.79 3.45 -9.85
C GLY A 125 0.33 4.19 -11.11
N ILE A 126 0.52 5.51 -11.17
CA ILE A 126 0.23 6.33 -12.35
C ILE A 126 1.04 5.83 -13.56
N PHE A 127 2.34 5.58 -13.36
CA PHE A 127 3.21 5.03 -14.38
C PHE A 127 2.70 3.68 -14.91
N SER A 128 2.43 2.73 -14.01
CA SER A 128 1.94 1.40 -14.37
C SER A 128 0.64 1.45 -15.18
N ASN A 129 -0.35 2.20 -14.66
CA ASN A 129 -1.66 2.32 -15.29
C ASN A 129 -1.55 2.98 -16.68
N SER A 130 -0.68 3.99 -16.81
CA SER A 130 -0.47 4.67 -18.10
C SER A 130 0.08 3.73 -19.18
N ARG A 131 1.01 2.83 -18.80
CA ARG A 131 1.57 1.82 -19.72
C ARG A 131 0.59 0.70 -20.02
N MET A 132 -0.21 0.28 -19.05
CA MET A 132 -1.27 -0.71 -19.25
C MET A 132 -2.33 -0.19 -20.23
N LEU A 133 -2.83 1.05 -20.04
CA LEU A 133 -3.78 1.70 -20.97
C LEU A 133 -3.18 1.88 -22.37
N PHE A 134 -1.91 2.24 -22.47
CA PHE A 134 -1.20 2.33 -23.75
C PHE A 134 -1.14 0.95 -24.45
N GLY A 135 -0.78 -0.11 -23.72
CA GLY A 135 -0.75 -1.48 -24.24
C GLY A 135 -2.12 -1.97 -24.73
N LEU A 136 -3.17 -1.72 -23.97
CA LEU A 136 -4.56 -2.04 -24.35
C LEU A 136 -4.99 -1.25 -25.60
N SER A 137 -4.64 0.03 -25.69
CA SER A 137 -4.97 0.86 -26.85
C SER A 137 -4.23 0.41 -28.12
N SER A 138 -3.01 -0.11 -27.98
CA SER A 138 -2.25 -0.68 -29.09
C SER A 138 -2.88 -1.97 -29.62
N GLN A 139 -3.56 -2.72 -28.75
CA GLN A 139 -4.33 -3.92 -29.12
C GLN A 139 -5.78 -3.61 -29.53
N LYS A 140 -6.15 -2.32 -29.71
CA LYS A 140 -7.53 -1.86 -30.00
C LYS A 140 -8.57 -2.24 -28.94
N GLN A 141 -8.13 -2.53 -27.72
CA GLN A 141 -9.00 -2.85 -26.57
C GLN A 141 -9.28 -1.63 -25.68
N ALA A 142 -8.60 -0.50 -25.91
CA ALA A 142 -8.89 0.78 -25.28
C ALA A 142 -9.00 1.89 -26.35
N PRO A 143 -9.64 3.03 -26.02
CA PRO A 143 -9.78 4.15 -26.94
C PRO A 143 -8.45 4.57 -27.61
N PRO A 144 -8.46 4.91 -28.91
CA PRO A 144 -7.24 5.15 -29.68
C PRO A 144 -6.44 6.36 -29.21
N PHE A 145 -7.05 7.27 -28.44
CA PHE A 145 -6.35 8.42 -27.89
C PHE A 145 -5.28 8.02 -26.86
N PHE A 146 -5.42 6.88 -26.17
CA PHE A 146 -4.41 6.40 -25.21
C PHE A 146 -3.10 5.93 -25.88
N ASN A 147 -3.11 5.71 -27.20
CA ASN A 147 -1.93 5.33 -27.98
C ASN A 147 -1.01 6.54 -28.27
N LYS A 148 -1.44 7.77 -28.00
CA LYS A 148 -0.61 8.95 -28.26
C LYS A 148 0.50 9.11 -27.20
N THR A 149 1.74 8.98 -27.63
CA THR A 149 2.93 9.26 -26.80
C THR A 149 3.51 10.65 -27.06
N ASN A 150 4.15 11.26 -26.05
CA ASN A 150 4.93 12.48 -26.23
C ASN A 150 6.31 12.16 -26.88
N LYS A 151 7.12 13.18 -27.20
CA LYS A 151 8.48 13.09 -27.76
C LYS A 151 9.43 12.15 -26.99
N ASN A 152 9.18 11.96 -25.69
CA ASN A 152 9.95 11.08 -24.82
C ASN A 152 9.37 9.65 -24.73
N GLY A 153 8.40 9.27 -25.58
CA GLY A 153 7.79 7.94 -25.58
C GLY A 153 6.83 7.66 -24.41
N VAL A 154 6.38 8.70 -23.72
CA VAL A 154 5.50 8.61 -22.54
C VAL A 154 4.03 8.84 -22.93
N PRO A 155 3.08 7.96 -22.54
CA PRO A 155 1.65 8.09 -22.86
C PRO A 155 0.98 9.17 -21.99
N HIS A 156 1.25 10.43 -22.33
CA HIS A 156 0.81 11.61 -21.58
C HIS A 156 -0.71 11.68 -21.34
N ILE A 157 -1.55 11.28 -22.31
CA ILE A 157 -3.01 11.30 -22.13
C ILE A 157 -3.46 10.30 -21.06
N ALA A 158 -2.85 9.11 -21.03
CA ALA A 158 -3.14 8.11 -19.99
C ALA A 158 -2.72 8.59 -18.59
N ILE A 159 -1.62 9.35 -18.51
CA ILE A 159 -1.19 10.00 -17.26
C ILE A 159 -2.22 11.03 -16.81
N PHE A 160 -2.66 11.95 -17.68
CA PHE A 160 -3.65 12.96 -17.32
C PHE A 160 -4.98 12.34 -16.85
N VAL A 161 -5.45 11.28 -17.51
CA VAL A 161 -6.64 10.55 -17.09
C VAL A 161 -6.43 9.91 -15.72
N SER A 162 -5.28 9.27 -15.48
CA SER A 162 -4.96 8.67 -14.17
C SER A 162 -4.90 9.72 -13.06
N CYS A 163 -4.27 10.87 -13.32
CA CYS A 163 -4.24 11.99 -12.38
C CYS A 163 -5.65 12.56 -12.12
N GLY A 164 -6.49 12.65 -13.15
CA GLY A 164 -7.88 13.08 -13.00
C GLY A 164 -8.69 12.13 -12.11
N LEU A 165 -8.53 10.82 -12.30
CA LEU A 165 -9.17 9.80 -11.44
C LEU A 165 -8.68 9.88 -10.00
N LEU A 166 -7.38 10.08 -9.79
CA LEU A 166 -6.82 10.29 -8.44
C LEU A 166 -7.35 11.57 -7.79
N MET A 167 -7.51 12.64 -8.55
CA MET A 167 -8.09 13.89 -8.07
C MET A 167 -9.57 13.72 -7.70
N ILE A 168 -10.34 12.95 -8.47
CA ILE A 168 -11.70 12.56 -8.13
C ILE A 168 -11.70 11.77 -6.81
N ALA A 169 -10.83 10.76 -6.66
CA ALA A 169 -10.72 9.99 -5.42
C ALA A 169 -10.36 10.87 -4.20
N ALA A 170 -9.46 11.84 -4.38
CA ALA A 170 -9.11 12.82 -3.34
C ALA A 170 -10.29 13.74 -2.99
N LEU A 171 -11.06 14.20 -3.98
CA LEU A 171 -12.27 14.99 -3.76
C LEU A 171 -13.34 14.19 -3.00
N LEU A 172 -13.53 12.91 -3.35
CA LEU A 172 -14.41 12.00 -2.61
C LEU A 172 -13.97 11.85 -1.14
N ASN A 173 -12.67 11.76 -0.89
CA ASN A 173 -12.12 11.73 0.47
C ASN A 173 -12.37 13.04 1.24
N TYR A 174 -12.35 14.19 0.56
CA TYR A 174 -12.65 15.48 1.18
C TYR A 174 -14.14 15.66 1.50
N ILE A 175 -15.04 15.19 0.63
CA ILE A 175 -16.50 15.35 0.80
C ILE A 175 -17.06 14.36 1.82
N ILE A 176 -16.51 13.15 1.87
CA ILE A 176 -16.99 12.08 2.77
C ILE A 176 -16.07 12.04 4.00
N PRO A 177 -16.55 12.43 5.21
CA PRO A 177 -15.74 12.51 6.42
C PRO A 177 -15.34 11.15 7.01
N ASN A 178 -15.41 10.06 6.23
CA ASN A 178 -15.07 8.72 6.68
C ASN A 178 -14.17 8.03 5.64
N ALA A 179 -12.87 8.05 5.89
CA ALA A 179 -11.86 7.47 5.00
C ALA A 179 -12.11 5.97 4.74
N THR A 180 -12.66 5.24 5.73
CA THR A 180 -12.99 3.81 5.60
C THR A 180 -14.12 3.57 4.61
N LEU A 181 -15.14 4.43 4.58
CA LEU A 181 -16.22 4.33 3.59
C LEU A 181 -15.70 4.61 2.18
N VAL A 182 -14.88 5.65 2.02
CA VAL A 182 -14.26 5.98 0.71
C VAL A 182 -13.37 4.84 0.22
N PHE A 183 -12.53 4.29 1.11
CA PHE A 183 -11.70 3.14 0.81
C PHE A 183 -12.54 1.92 0.39
N THR A 184 -13.63 1.65 1.10
CA THR A 184 -14.54 0.54 0.78
C THR A 184 -15.19 0.73 -0.59
N TYR A 185 -15.68 1.92 -0.91
CA TYR A 185 -16.29 2.20 -2.21
C TYR A 185 -15.29 2.05 -3.36
N ILE A 186 -14.11 2.65 -3.23
CA ILE A 186 -13.07 2.57 -4.27
C ILE A 186 -12.64 1.11 -4.47
N THR A 187 -12.39 0.38 -3.38
CA THR A 187 -11.96 -1.02 -3.43
C THR A 187 -13.04 -1.94 -4.00
N THR A 188 -14.32 -1.69 -3.67
CA THR A 188 -15.45 -2.45 -4.22
C THR A 188 -15.55 -2.25 -5.72
N VAL A 189 -15.51 -1.00 -6.19
CA VAL A 189 -15.53 -0.67 -7.62
C VAL A 189 -14.34 -1.30 -8.34
N SER A 190 -13.14 -1.18 -7.77
CA SER A 190 -11.93 -1.82 -8.30
C SER A 190 -12.08 -3.34 -8.42
N THR A 191 -12.60 -4.00 -7.39
CA THR A 191 -12.75 -5.47 -7.36
C THR A 191 -13.81 -5.97 -8.35
N VAL A 192 -14.87 -5.17 -8.59
CA VAL A 192 -15.94 -5.53 -9.55
C VAL A 192 -15.51 -5.31 -10.99
N LEU A 193 -14.60 -4.35 -11.24
CA LEU A 193 -14.11 -3.99 -12.58
C LEU A 193 -12.84 -4.75 -13.00
N PHE A 194 -12.16 -5.41 -12.08
CA PHE A 194 -10.99 -6.28 -12.33
C PHE A 194 -11.42 -7.63 -12.91
#